data_AF-A0A822D6V5-F1
#
_entry.id   AF-A0A822D6V5-F1
#
_cell.length_a   1.000
_cell.length_b   1.000
_cell.length_c   1.000
_cell.angle_alpha   90.00
_cell.angle_beta   90.00
_cell.angle_gamma   90.00
#
_symmetry.space_group_name_H-M   'P 1'
#
loop_
_entity.id
_entity.type
_entity.pdbx_description
1 polymer ?
#
loop_
_entity_poly.entity_id
_entity_poly.type
_entity_poly.pdbx_seq_one_letter_code
_entity_poly.pdbx_strand_id
1 'polypeptide(L)'
;LMANGLLVKLLIHTGVTRYLEFKCIEGSYVYKGQKIYKVPADEKEALSSSLMGLFEKRRFRNLLGWVNDYDENDPKTYKDAPPNTRTIDAFKKYDLSQDTIDFTGHALALHSDDDYLEKPVLESIKRIKLYSESLARYGKSPYLYPLYGLGELPQGFAR
;
A
#
# COMPACT_ATOMS: atom_id res chain seq x y z
N LEU A 1 -7.15 -3.17 -10.23
CA LEU A 1 -5.73 -3.11 -10.65
C LEU A 1 -5.00 -2.09 -9.78
N MET A 2 -3.81 -2.38 -9.27
CA MET A 2 -2.96 -1.36 -8.62
C MET A 2 -2.42 -0.39 -9.68
N ALA A 3 -2.61 0.91 -9.48
CA ALA A 3 -2.30 1.95 -10.47
C ALA A 3 -0.84 1.96 -10.95
N ASN A 4 0.12 1.66 -10.06
CA ASN A 4 1.55 1.54 -10.42
C ASN A 4 2.03 0.07 -10.50
N GLY A 5 1.10 -0.89 -10.50
CA GLY A 5 1.39 -2.32 -10.51
C GLY A 5 1.89 -2.85 -11.86
N LEU A 6 2.48 -4.05 -11.85
CA LEU A 6 3.05 -4.69 -13.04
C LEU A 6 2.03 -4.87 -14.18
N LEU A 7 0.79 -5.23 -13.86
CA LEU A 7 -0.25 -5.41 -14.88
C LEU A 7 -0.58 -4.11 -15.62
N VAL A 8 -0.64 -2.97 -14.92
CA VAL A 8 -0.86 -1.66 -15.58
C VAL A 8 0.36 -1.30 -16.45
N LYS A 9 1.57 -1.54 -15.96
CA LYS A 9 2.80 -1.33 -16.76
C LYS A 9 2.82 -2.20 -18.03
N LEU A 10 2.38 -3.45 -17.94
CA LEU A 10 2.26 -4.36 -19.08
C LEU A 10 1.23 -3.87 -20.10
N LEU A 11 0.04 -3.44 -19.64
CA LEU A 11 -1.01 -2.91 -20.53
C LEU A 11 -0.52 -1.68 -21.32
N ILE A 12 0.25 -0.80 -20.67
CA ILE A 12 0.85 0.37 -21.31
C ILE A 12 1.92 -0.09 -22.33
N HIS A 13 2.81 -0.99 -21.92
CA HIS A 13 3.91 -1.46 -22.77
C HIS A 13 3.42 -2.17 -24.04
N THR A 14 2.36 -2.96 -23.93
CA THR A 14 1.74 -3.69 -25.04
C THR A 14 0.82 -2.83 -25.90
N GLY A 15 0.48 -1.62 -25.47
CA GLY A 15 -0.44 -0.72 -26.17
C GLY A 15 -1.92 -1.08 -26.03
N VAL A 16 -2.27 -2.12 -25.26
CA VAL A 16 -3.65 -2.57 -25.02
C VAL A 16 -4.50 -1.48 -24.37
N THR A 17 -3.89 -0.53 -23.65
CA THR A 17 -4.58 0.64 -23.09
C THR A 17 -5.30 1.50 -24.13
N ARG A 18 -4.99 1.38 -25.44
CA ARG A 18 -5.73 2.06 -26.52
C ARG A 18 -7.18 1.56 -26.66
N TYR A 19 -7.47 0.37 -26.15
CA TYR A 19 -8.77 -0.28 -26.21
C TYR A 19 -9.49 -0.32 -24.86
N LEU A 20 -8.88 0.24 -23.81
CA LEU A 20 -9.37 0.16 -22.45
C LEU A 20 -9.49 1.54 -21.84
N GLU A 21 -10.65 1.84 -21.27
CA GLU A 21 -10.81 2.99 -20.41
C GLU A 21 -10.86 2.55 -18.94
N PHE A 22 -10.19 3.31 -18.07
CA PHE A 22 -10.11 3.00 -16.64
C PHE A 22 -10.73 4.10 -15.80
N LYS A 23 -11.46 3.69 -14.75
CA LYS A 23 -11.92 4.58 -13.69
C LYS A 23 -11.16 4.29 -12.40
N CYS A 24 -10.72 5.33 -11.71
CA CYS A 24 -10.16 5.19 -10.36
C CYS A 24 -11.27 4.85 -9.37
N ILE A 25 -11.03 3.84 -8.53
CA ILE A 25 -11.94 3.50 -7.43
C ILE A 25 -11.93 4.64 -6.41
N GLU A 26 -13.10 4.97 -5.85
CA GLU A 26 -13.25 6.21 -5.05
C GLU A 26 -12.57 6.17 -3.68
N GLY A 27 -12.36 4.99 -3.11
CA GLY A 27 -11.69 4.86 -1.82
C GLY A 27 -11.34 3.43 -1.48
N SER A 28 -10.49 3.28 -0.47
CA SER A 28 -10.15 2.01 0.15
C SER A 28 -10.41 2.14 1.64
N TYR A 29 -11.08 1.13 2.21
CA TYR A 29 -11.57 1.16 3.58
C TYR A 29 -11.17 -0.12 4.32
N VAL A 30 -10.92 0.00 5.62
CA VAL A 30 -10.65 -1.10 6.54
C VAL A 30 -11.71 -1.15 7.63
N TYR A 31 -12.11 -2.36 8.02
CA TYR A 31 -13.05 -2.59 9.11
C TYR A 31 -12.29 -2.71 10.43
N LYS A 32 -12.72 -1.94 11.44
CA LYS A 32 -12.19 -2.00 12.81
C LYS A 32 -13.32 -1.69 13.79
N GLY A 33 -13.51 -2.54 14.79
CA GLY A 33 -14.45 -2.28 15.89
C GLY A 33 -15.87 -1.89 15.41
N GLN A 34 -16.43 -2.64 14.47
CA GLN A 34 -17.76 -2.42 13.89
C GLN A 34 -17.94 -1.16 13.03
N LYS A 35 -16.85 -0.48 12.67
CA LYS A 35 -16.86 0.69 11.80
C LYS A 35 -15.88 0.49 10.64
N ILE A 36 -16.18 1.15 9.53
CA ILE A 36 -15.27 1.25 8.39
C ILE A 36 -14.53 2.58 8.43
N TYR A 37 -13.25 2.56 8.09
CA TYR A 37 -12.37 3.72 8.09
C TYR A 37 -11.63 3.78 6.77
N LYS A 38 -11.44 4.98 6.21
CA LYS A 38 -10.58 5.16 5.05
C LYS A 38 -9.15 4.77 5.43
N VAL A 39 -8.51 3.95 4.61
CA VAL A 39 -7.12 3.53 4.79
C VAL A 39 -6.21 4.74 4.53
N PRO A 40 -5.42 5.21 5.53
CA PRO A 40 -4.48 6.29 5.32
C PRO A 40 -3.21 5.77 4.63
N ALA A 41 -2.80 6.36 3.51
CA ALA A 41 -1.63 5.87 2.76
C ALA A 41 -0.51 6.90 2.55
N ASP A 42 -0.68 8.11 3.06
CA ASP A 42 0.38 9.12 3.13
C ASP A 42 0.42 9.79 4.51
N GLU A 43 1.46 10.59 4.76
CA GLU A 43 1.65 11.27 6.05
C GLU A 43 0.51 12.23 6.40
N LYS A 44 -0.13 12.86 5.40
CA LYS A 44 -1.20 13.83 5.61
C LYS A 44 -2.49 13.12 6.00
N GLU A 45 -2.83 12.04 5.29
CA GLU A 45 -3.96 11.18 5.60
C GLU A 45 -3.81 10.52 6.97
N ALA A 46 -2.60 10.04 7.30
CA ALA A 46 -2.28 9.47 8.61
C ALA A 46 -2.63 10.41 9.76
N LEU A 47 -2.27 11.69 9.67
CA LEU A 47 -2.57 12.69 10.71
C LEU A 47 -4.07 13.03 10.79
N SER A 48 -4.79 12.96 9.68
CA SER A 48 -6.23 13.24 9.63
C SER A 48 -7.13 12.04 9.99
N SER A 49 -6.62 10.81 9.90
CA SER A 49 -7.41 9.57 10.01
C SER A 49 -8.10 9.40 11.36
N SER A 50 -9.36 8.96 11.42
CA SER A 50 -10.03 8.61 12.68
C SER A 50 -9.76 7.18 13.15
N LEU A 51 -8.93 6.41 12.43
CA LEU A 51 -8.60 5.00 12.72
C LEU A 51 -7.70 4.84 13.96
N MET A 52 -6.95 5.89 14.29
CA MET A 52 -5.91 5.90 15.32
C MET A 52 -6.07 7.10 16.27
N GLY A 53 -5.66 6.91 17.53
CA GLY A 53 -5.53 8.00 18.49
C GLY A 53 -4.39 8.97 18.14
N LEU A 54 -4.38 10.16 18.73
CA LEU A 54 -3.46 11.25 18.35
C LEU A 54 -1.97 10.86 18.37
N PHE A 55 -1.53 10.13 19.39
CA PHE A 55 -0.13 9.69 19.51
C PHE A 55 0.21 8.58 18.51
N GLU A 56 -0.71 7.64 18.32
CA GLU A 56 -0.55 6.54 17.37
C GLU A 56 -0.40 7.06 15.93
N LYS A 57 -1.18 8.08 15.55
CA LYS A 57 -1.03 8.73 14.22
C LYS A 57 0.37 9.28 13.99
N ARG A 58 1.01 9.85 15.01
CA ARG A 58 2.37 10.39 14.90
C ARG A 58 3.38 9.26 14.70
N ARG A 59 3.23 8.16 15.43
CA ARG A 59 4.08 6.97 15.26
C ARG A 59 3.89 6.33 13.89
N PHE A 60 2.65 6.18 13.44
CA PHE A 60 2.33 5.64 12.13
C PHE A 60 2.84 6.54 10.99
N ARG A 61 2.74 7.87 11.13
CA ARG A 61 3.37 8.81 10.19
C ARG A 61 4.87 8.58 10.08
N ASN A 62 5.56 8.36 11.20
CA ASN A 62 7.00 8.10 11.20
C ASN A 62 7.34 6.78 10.49
N LEU A 63 6.51 5.74 10.65
CA LEU A 63 6.63 4.49 9.89
C LEU A 63 6.51 4.78 8.39
N LEU A 64 5.46 5.50 7.96
CA LEU A 64 5.25 5.82 6.53
C LEU A 64 6.42 6.63 5.96
N GLY A 65 6.94 7.61 6.71
CA GLY A 65 8.12 8.38 6.31
C GLY A 65 9.34 7.48 6.11
N TRP A 66 9.63 6.59 7.07
CA TRP A 66 10.72 5.63 6.92
C TRP A 66 10.51 4.66 5.75
N VAL A 67 9.30 4.13 5.56
CA VAL A 67 8.98 3.26 4.44
C VAL A 67 9.27 3.99 3.13
N ASN A 68 8.83 5.25 2.97
CA ASN A 68 9.10 6.05 1.77
C ASN A 68 10.60 6.27 1.53
N ASP A 69 11.35 6.61 2.59
CA ASP A 69 12.79 6.87 2.53
C ASP A 69 13.65 5.60 2.34
N TYR A 70 13.08 4.41 2.52
CA TYR A 70 13.85 3.15 2.51
C TYR A 70 14.42 2.82 1.13
N ASP A 71 15.74 2.80 0.99
CA ASP A 71 16.43 2.35 -0.22
C ASP A 71 17.21 1.07 0.07
N GLU A 72 16.91 -0.01 -0.64
CA GLU A 72 17.58 -1.30 -0.48
C GLU A 72 19.08 -1.23 -0.77
N ASN A 73 19.53 -0.24 -1.53
CA ASN A 73 20.94 -0.03 -1.89
C ASN A 73 21.66 0.96 -0.96
N ASP A 74 20.96 1.65 -0.06
CA ASP A 74 21.56 2.59 0.91
C ASP A 74 21.32 2.14 2.36
N PRO A 75 22.32 1.50 3.00
CA PRO A 75 22.23 1.07 4.39
C PRO A 75 21.91 2.17 5.41
N LYS A 76 22.14 3.45 5.07
CA LYS A 76 21.80 4.58 5.96
C LYS A 76 20.29 4.74 6.15
N THR A 77 19.50 4.29 5.18
CA THR A 77 18.03 4.39 5.21
C THR A 77 17.39 3.30 6.07
N TYR A 78 18.12 2.23 6.39
CA TYR A 78 17.56 1.07 7.10
C TYR A 78 17.08 1.40 8.51
N LYS A 79 17.70 2.40 9.17
CA LYS A 79 17.42 2.74 10.57
C LYS A 79 17.33 1.47 11.43
N ASP A 80 18.39 0.67 11.46
CA ASP A 80 18.50 -0.59 12.22
C ASP A 80 17.54 -1.73 11.80
N ALA A 81 16.86 -1.60 10.66
CA ALA A 81 16.09 -2.68 10.04
C ALA A 81 16.61 -3.01 8.63
N PRO A 82 17.74 -3.74 8.51
CA PRO A 82 18.21 -4.27 7.24
C PRO A 82 17.14 -5.10 6.51
N PRO A 83 17.28 -5.34 5.19
CA PRO A 83 16.25 -5.97 4.36
C PRO A 83 15.73 -7.32 4.88
N ASN A 84 16.59 -8.09 5.55
CA ASN A 84 16.29 -9.43 6.08
C ASN A 84 15.68 -9.42 7.49
N THR A 85 15.49 -8.25 8.10
CA THR A 85 14.83 -8.13 9.41
C THR A 85 13.40 -8.61 9.31
N ARG A 86 12.89 -9.35 10.31
CA ARG A 86 11.48 -9.74 10.34
C ARG A 86 10.58 -8.51 10.36
N THR A 87 9.48 -8.53 9.61
CA THR A 87 8.55 -7.40 9.53
C THR A 87 8.08 -6.96 10.92
N ILE A 88 7.76 -7.90 11.81
CA ILE A 88 7.30 -7.59 13.16
C ILE A 88 8.34 -6.82 13.99
N ASP A 89 9.62 -7.17 13.86
CA ASP A 89 10.69 -6.52 14.62
C ASP A 89 10.93 -5.09 14.09
N ALA A 90 10.84 -4.91 12.78
CA ALA A 90 10.93 -3.59 12.15
C ALA A 90 9.76 -2.67 12.54
N PHE A 91 8.53 -3.20 12.62
CA PHE A 91 7.36 -2.41 13.00
C PHE A 91 7.34 -2.09 14.50
N LYS A 92 7.80 -3.00 15.37
CA LYS A 92 7.93 -2.77 16.82
C LYS A 92 8.83 -1.58 17.15
N LYS A 93 9.83 -1.25 16.32
CA LYS A 93 10.68 -0.05 16.49
C LYS A 93 9.87 1.25 16.54
N TYR A 94 8.69 1.27 15.92
CA TYR A 94 7.82 2.43 15.88
C TYR A 94 6.78 2.44 17.00
N ASP A 95 6.79 1.45 17.91
CA ASP A 95 5.86 1.36 19.05
C ASP A 95 4.38 1.45 18.61
N LEU A 96 4.05 0.76 17.52
CA LEU A 96 2.70 0.71 16.96
C LEU A 96 1.87 -0.33 17.72
N SER A 97 0.60 -0.01 17.93
CA SER A 97 -0.38 -0.96 18.45
C SER A 97 -0.62 -2.10 17.46
N GLN A 98 -1.09 -3.24 17.98
CA GLN A 98 -1.42 -4.41 17.14
C GLN A 98 -2.41 -4.04 16.03
N ASP A 99 -3.50 -3.34 16.36
CA ASP A 99 -4.48 -2.88 15.37
C ASP A 99 -3.83 -2.09 14.21
N THR A 100 -2.80 -1.29 14.51
CA THR A 100 -2.09 -0.49 13.50
C THR A 100 -1.22 -1.36 12.61
N ILE A 101 -0.54 -2.34 13.21
CA ILE A 101 0.21 -3.35 12.47
C ILE A 101 -0.73 -4.12 11.54
N ASP A 102 -1.88 -4.58 12.05
CA ASP A 102 -2.87 -5.36 11.30
C ASP A 102 -3.37 -4.59 10.08
N PHE A 103 -3.85 -3.34 10.23
CA PHE A 103 -4.30 -2.59 9.06
C PHE A 103 -3.15 -2.23 8.11
N THR A 104 -1.93 -2.05 8.62
CA THR A 104 -0.76 -1.79 7.77
C THR A 104 -0.43 -3.00 6.90
N GLY A 105 -0.43 -4.20 7.47
CA GLY A 105 -0.21 -5.44 6.72
C GLY A 105 -1.33 -5.76 5.74
N HIS A 106 -2.57 -5.72 6.20
CA HIS A 106 -3.70 -6.22 5.40
C HIS A 106 -4.31 -5.18 4.48
N ALA A 107 -4.38 -3.91 4.89
CA ALA A 107 -5.06 -2.87 4.13
C ALA A 107 -4.10 -2.01 3.26
N LEU A 108 -2.83 -1.87 3.66
CA LEU A 108 -1.79 -1.17 2.88
C LEU A 108 -0.87 -2.14 2.13
N ALA A 109 -0.27 -3.12 2.81
CA ALA A 109 0.61 -4.09 2.15
C ALA A 109 -0.14 -5.22 1.42
N LEU A 110 -1.46 -5.34 1.66
CA LEU A 110 -2.34 -6.33 1.02
C LEU A 110 -1.88 -7.79 1.23
N HIS A 111 -1.34 -8.09 2.41
CA HIS A 111 -1.09 -9.47 2.84
C HIS A 111 -2.41 -10.16 3.22
N SER A 112 -2.56 -11.43 2.86
CA SER A 112 -3.78 -12.23 3.10
C SER A 112 -3.88 -12.79 4.52
N ASP A 113 -2.75 -12.92 5.18
CA ASP A 113 -2.54 -13.59 6.46
C ASP A 113 -1.34 -12.94 7.17
N ASP A 114 -1.08 -13.36 8.41
CA ASP A 114 -0.03 -12.81 9.27
C ASP A 114 1.35 -13.43 9.06
N ASP A 115 1.53 -14.35 8.11
CA ASP A 115 2.83 -14.99 7.87
C ASP A 115 3.92 -13.98 7.47
N TYR A 116 3.51 -12.83 6.92
CA TYR A 116 4.42 -11.74 6.56
C TYR A 116 5.17 -11.15 7.76
N LEU A 117 4.61 -11.28 8.97
CA LEU A 117 5.22 -10.75 10.20
C LEU A 117 6.58 -11.39 10.48
N GLU A 118 6.71 -12.68 10.19
CA GLU A 118 7.95 -13.46 10.39
C GLU A 118 8.87 -13.44 9.15
N LYS A 119 8.40 -12.90 8.02
CA LYS A 119 9.17 -12.78 6.77
C LYS A 119 10.02 -11.50 6.74
N PRO A 120 11.05 -11.43 5.87
CA PRO A 120 11.83 -10.22 5.64
C PRO A 120 10.98 -8.98 5.32
N VAL A 121 11.27 -7.87 6.00
CA VAL A 121 10.51 -6.61 5.92
C VAL A 121 10.54 -5.97 4.52
N LEU A 122 11.56 -6.27 3.72
CA LEU A 122 11.74 -5.68 2.40
C LEU A 122 10.51 -5.87 1.49
N GLU A 123 9.88 -7.05 1.52
CA GLU A 123 8.69 -7.30 0.72
C GLU A 123 7.52 -6.40 1.15
N SER A 124 7.30 -6.29 2.46
CA SER A 124 6.26 -5.44 3.04
C SER A 124 6.50 -3.96 2.70
N ILE A 125 7.75 -3.49 2.78
CA ILE A 125 8.12 -2.12 2.38
C ILE A 125 7.80 -1.87 0.91
N LYS A 126 8.19 -2.78 0.00
CA LYS A 126 7.91 -2.66 -1.44
C LYS A 126 6.42 -2.60 -1.74
N ARG A 127 5.61 -3.41 -1.03
CA ARG A 127 4.14 -3.41 -1.17
C ARG A 127 3.51 -2.11 -0.67
N ILE A 128 3.93 -1.60 0.48
CA ILE A 128 3.44 -0.34 1.03
C ILE A 128 3.83 0.83 0.11
N LYS A 129 5.09 0.88 -0.36
CA LYS A 129 5.53 1.88 -1.36
C LYS A 129 4.67 1.84 -2.61
N LEU A 130 4.43 0.64 -3.16
CA LEU A 130 3.59 0.47 -4.33
C LEU A 130 2.17 1.00 -4.11
N TYR A 131 1.60 0.81 -2.93
CA TYR A 131 0.30 1.39 -2.56
C TYR A 131 0.36 2.91 -2.54
N SER A 132 1.30 3.52 -1.82
CA SER A 132 1.43 4.97 -1.69
C SER A 132 1.68 5.65 -3.04
N GLU A 133 2.56 5.10 -3.87
CA GLU A 133 2.81 5.59 -5.23
C GLU A 133 1.58 5.47 -6.13
N SER A 134 0.83 4.36 -5.99
CA SER A 134 -0.43 4.15 -6.73
C SER A 134 -1.49 5.16 -6.33
N LEU A 135 -1.60 5.48 -5.03
CA LEU A 135 -2.52 6.50 -4.52
C LEU A 135 -2.12 7.89 -5.03
N ALA A 136 -0.84 8.25 -4.97
CA ALA A 136 -0.34 9.55 -5.40
C ALA A 136 -0.64 9.87 -6.87
N ARG A 137 -0.80 8.84 -7.72
CA ARG A 137 -1.09 9.02 -9.16
C ARG A 137 -2.50 9.56 -9.44
N TYR A 138 -3.51 9.16 -8.65
CA TYR A 138 -4.93 9.49 -8.92
C TYR A 138 -5.69 10.11 -7.73
N GLY A 139 -5.09 10.12 -6.53
CA GLY A 139 -5.54 10.86 -5.34
C GLY A 139 -6.76 10.31 -4.59
N LYS A 140 -7.48 9.31 -5.14
CA LYS A 140 -8.68 8.74 -4.51
C LYS A 140 -8.41 7.42 -3.80
N SER A 141 -7.86 6.47 -4.55
CA SER A 141 -7.43 5.15 -4.08
C SER A 141 -6.26 4.67 -4.94
N PRO A 142 -5.52 3.62 -4.54
CA PRO A 142 -4.47 3.04 -5.39
C PRO A 142 -5.02 2.19 -6.54
N TYR A 143 -6.34 2.09 -6.70
CA TYR A 143 -6.97 1.11 -7.59
C TYR A 143 -7.61 1.74 -8.82
N LEU A 144 -7.39 1.06 -9.95
CA LEU A 144 -8.08 1.28 -11.22
C LEU A 144 -8.99 0.09 -11.55
N TYR A 145 -10.11 0.37 -12.19
CA TYR A 145 -11.05 -0.63 -12.70
C TYR A 145 -11.44 -0.29 -14.15
N PRO A 146 -11.47 -1.26 -15.08
CA PRO A 146 -11.91 -0.99 -16.44
C PRO A 146 -13.37 -0.56 -16.47
N LEU A 147 -13.68 0.51 -17.21
CA LEU A 147 -15.06 0.78 -17.60
C LEU A 147 -15.55 -0.45 -18.39
N TYR A 148 -16.76 -0.93 -18.10
CA TYR A 148 -17.34 -2.19 -18.61
C TYR A 148 -16.80 -3.49 -17.99
N GLY A 149 -15.84 -3.41 -17.07
CA GLY A 149 -15.44 -4.54 -16.23
C GLY A 149 -14.27 -5.37 -16.75
N LEU A 150 -13.92 -6.40 -15.99
CA LEU A 150 -12.69 -7.16 -16.21
C LEU A 150 -12.70 -7.97 -17.53
N GLY A 151 -13.86 -8.19 -18.13
CA GLY A 151 -14.01 -8.86 -19.43
C GLY A 151 -13.37 -8.10 -20.59
N GLU A 152 -13.12 -6.79 -20.43
CA GLU A 152 -12.43 -5.99 -21.44
C GLU A 152 -10.93 -6.31 -21.52
N LEU A 153 -10.32 -6.76 -20.42
CA LEU A 153 -8.90 -7.12 -20.40
C LEU A 153 -8.55 -8.22 -21.42
N PRO A 154 -9.17 -9.42 -21.39
CA PRO A 154 -8.87 -10.45 -22.39
C PRO A 154 -9.27 -10.03 -23.81
N GLN A 155 -10.36 -9.26 -23.99
CA GLN A 155 -10.75 -8.73 -25.30
C GLN A 155 -9.69 -7.79 -25.87
N GLY A 156 -9.15 -6.90 -25.04
CA GLY A 156 -8.09 -5.96 -25.43
C GLY A 156 -6.77 -6.66 -25.78
N PHE A 157 -6.44 -7.78 -25.12
CA PHE A 157 -5.28 -8.60 -25.46
C PHE A 157 -5.48 -9.44 -26.73
N ALA A 158 -6.72 -9.82 -27.05
CA ALA A 158 -7.03 -10.62 -28.24
C ALA A 158 -7.04 -9.80 -29.55
N ARG A 159 -7.12 -8.47 -29.45
CA ARG A 159 -7.23 -7.54 -30.57
C ARG A 159 -5.86 -7.06 -31.06
#